data_AF-A0A7I4YE50-F1
#
_entry.id   AF-A0A7I4YE50-F1
#
_cell.length_a   1.000
_cell.length_b   1.000
_cell.length_c   1.000
_cell.angle_alpha   90.00
_cell.angle_beta   90.00
_cell.angle_gamma   90.00
#
_symmetry.space_group_name_H-M   'P 1'
#
loop_
_entity.id
_entity.type
_entity.pdbx_description
1 polymer ?
#
loop_
_entity_poly.entity_id
_entity_poly.type
_entity_poly.pdbx_seq_one_letter_code
_entity_poly.pdbx_strand_id
1 'polypeptide(L)'
;MNTLEELLRLRRIFEAIPPLPDAVTLYNKILHESIQLRIATRSMSDLLERIKALQHSHEDLRNRSLQLHATETLWEKIHTVFALLRSEIRTLFAVIPLLQASGMISEEEWNLMIQKPQWDDRGETLLLNHDEIERAIKDHLKF
;
A
#
# COMPACT_ATOMS: atom_id res chain seq x y z
N MET A 1 -3.74 37.77 -17.87
CA MET A 1 -4.67 36.67 -18.23
C MET A 1 -6.05 37.15 -17.87
N ASN A 2 -7.01 37.10 -18.79
CA ASN A 2 -8.39 37.53 -18.53
C ASN A 2 -9.08 36.46 -17.66
N THR A 3 -9.88 36.86 -16.65
CA THR A 3 -10.62 35.95 -15.75
C THR A 3 -11.41 34.88 -16.51
N LEU A 4 -11.95 35.21 -17.68
CA LEU A 4 -12.65 34.27 -18.54
C LEU A 4 -11.73 33.17 -19.11
N GLU A 5 -10.51 33.52 -19.50
CA GLU A 5 -9.52 32.56 -20.03
C GLU A 5 -9.08 31.58 -18.94
N GLU A 6 -8.95 32.08 -17.71
CA GLU A 6 -8.60 31.27 -16.54
C GLU A 6 -9.70 30.26 -16.20
N LEU A 7 -10.96 30.69 -16.19
CA LEU A 7 -12.11 29.80 -15.98
C LEU A 7 -12.23 28.74 -17.07
N LEU A 8 -12.02 29.10 -18.34
CA LEU A 8 -12.01 28.13 -19.45
C LEU A 8 -10.85 27.14 -19.33
N ARG A 9 -9.68 27.59 -18.88
CA ARG A 9 -8.52 26.71 -18.63
C ARG A 9 -8.81 25.73 -17.50
N LEU A 10 -9.34 26.20 -16.37
CA LEU A 10 -9.70 25.35 -15.22
C LEU A 10 -10.77 24.33 -15.61
N ARG A 11 -11.78 24.75 -16.38
CA ARG A 11 -12.81 23.85 -16.91
C ARG A 11 -12.22 22.73 -17.77
N ARG A 12 -11.32 23.06 -18.70
CA ARG A 12 -10.65 22.03 -19.54
C ARG A 12 -9.82 21.05 -18.71
N ILE A 13 -9.15 21.53 -17.65
CA ILE A 13 -8.40 20.66 -16.74
C ILE A 13 -9.37 19.73 -16.02
N PHE A 14 -10.46 20.26 -15.47
CA PHE A 14 -11.48 19.47 -14.78
C PHE A 14 -12.12 18.42 -15.69
N GLU A 15 -12.48 18.79 -16.92
CA GLU A 15 -13.05 17.88 -17.93
C GLU A 15 -12.07 16.80 -18.41
N ALA A 16 -10.76 17.01 -18.23
CA ALA A 16 -9.73 16.02 -18.58
C ALA A 16 -9.46 14.99 -17.45
N ILE A 17 -9.97 15.23 -16.25
CA ILE A 17 -9.81 14.30 -15.12
C ILE A 17 -10.83 13.16 -15.31
N PRO A 18 -10.40 11.89 -15.29
CA PRO A 18 -11.33 10.77 -15.37
C PRO A 18 -12.28 10.75 -14.15
N PRO A 19 -13.44 10.10 -14.24
CA PRO A 19 -14.37 9.99 -13.13
C PRO A 19 -13.66 9.51 -11.85
N LEU A 20 -13.71 10.34 -10.82
CA LEU A 20 -13.10 10.05 -9.53
C LEU A 20 -14.02 9.12 -8.72
N PRO A 21 -13.46 8.19 -7.92
CA PRO A 21 -14.26 7.44 -6.95
C PRO A 21 -14.81 8.38 -5.87
N ASP A 22 -15.90 8.00 -5.20
CA ASP A 22 -16.30 8.70 -3.98
C ASP A 22 -15.31 8.43 -2.83
N ALA A 23 -15.35 9.29 -1.80
CA ALA A 23 -14.41 9.22 -0.69
C ALA A 23 -14.48 7.90 0.10
N VAL A 24 -15.67 7.30 0.25
CA VAL A 24 -15.84 6.03 0.96
C VAL A 24 -15.23 4.90 0.16
N THR A 25 -15.45 4.87 -1.16
CA THR A 25 -14.81 3.91 -2.06
C THR A 25 -13.29 4.03 -2.03
N LEU A 26 -12.74 5.25 -2.07
CA LEU A 26 -11.29 5.47 -1.97
C LEU A 26 -10.74 4.98 -0.63
N TYR A 27 -11.39 5.34 0.47
CA TYR A 27 -11.02 4.92 1.82
C TYR A 27 -11.00 3.39 1.97
N ASN A 28 -12.04 2.71 1.48
CA ASN A 28 -12.13 1.26 1.54
C ASN A 28 -11.00 0.57 0.74
N LYS A 29 -10.57 1.16 -0.38
CA LYS A 29 -9.42 0.66 -1.14
C LYS A 29 -8.12 0.85 -0.36
N ILE A 30 -7.89 2.01 0.26
CA ILE A 30 -6.71 2.24 1.12
C ILE A 30 -6.70 1.24 2.29
N LEU A 31 -7.85 1.01 2.92
CA LEU A 31 -7.99 0.03 3.99
C LEU A 31 -7.66 -1.39 3.50
N HIS A 32 -8.15 -1.77 2.32
CA HIS A 32 -7.82 -3.05 1.71
C HIS A 32 -6.31 -3.21 1.49
N GLU A 33 -5.65 -2.21 0.90
CA GLU A 33 -4.21 -2.27 0.66
C GLU A 33 -3.39 -2.29 1.96
N SER A 34 -3.87 -1.60 3.01
CA SER A 34 -3.26 -1.68 4.35
C SER A 34 -3.34 -3.10 4.94
N ILE A 35 -4.47 -3.78 4.74
CA ILE A 35 -4.62 -5.19 5.13
C ILE A 35 -3.67 -6.08 4.32
N GLN A 36 -3.57 -5.88 3.00
CA GLN A 36 -2.62 -6.65 2.17
C GLN A 36 -1.17 -6.41 2.58
N LEU A 37 -0.81 -5.18 2.91
CA LEU A 37 0.51 -4.83 3.44
C LEU A 37 0.81 -5.60 4.73
N ARG A 38 -0.14 -5.63 5.66
CA ARG A 38 -0.01 -6.38 6.91
C ARG A 38 0.21 -7.88 6.66
N ILE A 39 -0.52 -8.47 5.71
CA ILE A 39 -0.35 -9.88 5.30
C ILE A 39 1.03 -10.10 4.69
N ALA A 40 1.51 -9.20 3.84
CA ALA A 40 2.83 -9.28 3.22
C ALA A 40 3.96 -9.17 4.27
N THR A 41 3.83 -8.26 5.24
CA THR A 41 4.78 -8.13 6.37
C THR A 41 4.85 -9.41 7.19
N ARG A 42 3.71 -10.04 7.52
CA ARG A 42 3.70 -11.34 8.22
C ARG A 42 4.39 -12.42 7.39
N SER A 43 4.10 -12.47 6.08
CA SER A 43 4.75 -13.43 5.17
C SER A 43 6.26 -13.25 5.10
N MET A 44 6.74 -12.01 5.15
CA MET A 44 8.17 -11.69 5.23
C MET A 44 8.78 -12.17 6.56
N SER A 45 8.10 -11.98 7.69
CA SER A 45 8.55 -12.52 8.98
C SER A 45 8.66 -14.04 8.94
N ASP A 46 7.65 -14.73 8.40
CA ASP A 46 7.67 -16.19 8.25
C ASP A 46 8.82 -16.67 7.34
N LEU A 47 9.11 -15.93 6.27
CA LEU A 47 10.24 -16.19 5.38
C LEU A 47 11.58 -16.06 6.12
N LEU A 48 11.75 -15.00 6.92
CA LEU A 48 12.97 -14.80 7.72
C LEU A 48 13.19 -15.93 8.71
N GLU A 49 12.12 -16.42 9.36
CA GLU A 49 12.21 -17.59 10.24
C GLU A 49 12.58 -18.87 9.48
N ARG A 50 12.05 -19.07 8.26
CA ARG A 50 12.45 -20.18 7.38
C ARG A 50 13.94 -20.12 7.00
N ILE A 51 14.44 -18.92 6.67
CA ILE A 51 15.86 -18.72 6.36
C ILE A 51 16.72 -19.09 7.58
N LYS A 52 16.33 -18.62 8.79
CA LYS A 52 17.03 -18.98 10.03
C LYS A 52 17.00 -20.49 10.29
N ALA A 53 15.85 -21.14 10.10
CA ALA A 53 15.73 -22.59 10.25
C ALA A 53 16.65 -23.35 9.27
N LEU A 54 16.70 -22.90 8.01
CA LEU A 54 17.57 -23.47 6.98
C LEU A 54 19.06 -23.30 7.27
N GLN A 55 19.46 -22.17 7.87
CA GLN A 55 20.84 -21.94 8.27
C GLN A 55 21.33 -22.97 9.30
N HIS A 56 20.44 -23.40 10.21
CA HIS A 56 20.73 -24.35 11.29
C HIS A 56 20.27 -25.78 10.98
N SER A 57 19.79 -26.04 9.76
CA SER A 57 19.29 -27.35 9.37
C SER A 57 20.42 -28.37 9.23
N HIS A 58 20.18 -29.57 9.77
CA HIS A 58 21.04 -30.75 9.63
C HIS A 58 20.51 -31.73 8.56
N GLU A 59 19.54 -31.31 7.75
CA GLU A 59 19.07 -32.09 6.61
C GLU A 59 20.18 -32.35 5.58
N ASP A 60 19.99 -33.38 4.74
CA ASP A 60 20.90 -33.65 3.65
C ASP A 60 20.90 -32.53 2.60
N LEU A 61 22.00 -32.45 1.84
CA LEU A 61 22.25 -31.37 0.89
C LEU A 61 21.16 -31.22 -0.18
N ARG A 62 20.53 -32.32 -0.60
CA ARG A 62 19.51 -32.28 -1.65
C ARG A 62 18.24 -31.61 -1.13
N ASN A 63 17.80 -32.00 0.06
CA ASN A 63 16.63 -31.40 0.70
C ASN A 63 16.88 -29.92 1.02
N ARG A 64 18.07 -29.60 1.55
CA ARG A 64 18.46 -28.21 1.81
C ARG A 64 18.48 -27.35 0.56
N SER A 65 18.98 -27.87 -0.57
CA SER A 65 18.98 -27.16 -1.85
C SER A 65 17.56 -26.90 -2.38
N LEU A 66 16.65 -27.87 -2.26
CA LEU A 66 15.25 -27.70 -2.66
C LEU A 66 14.54 -26.65 -1.81
N GLN A 67 14.74 -26.68 -0.49
CA GLN A 67 14.16 -25.70 0.41
C GLN A 67 14.74 -24.29 0.19
N LEU A 68 16.03 -24.17 -0.14
CA LEU A 68 16.66 -22.90 -0.50
C LEU A 68 15.99 -22.31 -1.74
N HIS A 69 15.84 -23.09 -2.81
CA HIS A 69 15.20 -22.62 -4.03
C HIS A 69 13.74 -22.18 -3.79
N ALA A 70 12.98 -22.95 -3.02
CA ALA A 70 11.62 -22.56 -2.64
C ALA A 70 11.59 -21.25 -1.83
N THR A 71 12.59 -21.04 -0.96
CA THR A 71 12.74 -19.82 -0.15
C THR A 71 13.07 -18.61 -1.03
N GLU A 72 13.96 -18.76 -2.01
CA GLU A 72 14.28 -17.73 -3.00
C GLU A 72 13.04 -17.33 -3.82
N THR A 73 12.28 -18.29 -4.33
CA THR A 73 11.04 -18.00 -5.08
C THR A 73 10.01 -17.28 -4.20
N LEU A 74 9.89 -17.65 -2.93
CA LEU A 74 9.00 -16.96 -1.99
C LEU A 74 9.45 -15.53 -1.71
N TRP A 75 10.77 -15.30 -1.59
CA TRP A 75 11.34 -13.96 -1.44
C TRP A 75 11.00 -13.08 -2.63
N GLU A 76 11.24 -13.54 -3.87
CA GLU A 76 10.93 -12.79 -5.09
C GLU A 76 9.45 -12.45 -5.20
N LYS A 77 8.58 -13.40 -4.84
CA LYS A 77 7.13 -13.19 -4.80
C LYS A 77 6.76 -12.11 -3.80
N ILE A 78 7.26 -12.18 -2.56
CA ILE A 78 6.98 -11.20 -1.51
C ILE A 78 7.49 -9.82 -1.90
N HIS A 79 8.69 -9.73 -2.47
CA HIS A 79 9.27 -8.48 -2.94
C HIS A 79 8.41 -7.83 -4.03
N THR A 80 7.94 -8.62 -4.98
CA THR A 80 7.02 -8.17 -6.04
C THR A 80 5.70 -7.66 -5.46
N VAL A 81 5.14 -8.34 -4.44
CA VAL A 81 3.93 -7.89 -3.74
C VAL A 81 4.16 -6.54 -3.07
N PHE A 82 5.28 -6.34 -2.36
CA PHE A 82 5.59 -5.03 -1.76
C PHE A 82 5.73 -3.92 -2.81
N ALA A 83 6.35 -4.22 -3.95
CA ALA A 83 6.48 -3.25 -5.05
C ALA A 83 5.12 -2.85 -5.64
N LEU A 84 4.22 -3.82 -5.83
CA LEU A 84 2.85 -3.59 -6.30
C LEU A 84 2.05 -2.74 -5.29
N LEU A 85 2.02 -3.17 -4.03
CA LEU A 85 1.32 -2.45 -2.95
C LEU A 85 1.77 -1.00 -2.86
N ARG A 86 3.09 -0.75 -2.99
CA ARG A 86 3.61 0.62 -3.02
C ARG A 86 3.02 1.46 -4.14
N SER A 87 2.94 0.89 -5.34
CA SER A 87 2.41 1.55 -6.53
C SER A 87 0.92 1.86 -6.36
N GLU A 88 0.15 0.89 -5.87
CA GLU A 88 -1.29 1.03 -5.64
C GLU A 88 -1.57 2.07 -4.57
N ILE A 89 -0.90 1.99 -3.41
CA ILE A 89 -1.07 2.96 -2.32
C ILE A 89 -0.74 4.37 -2.79
N ARG A 90 0.39 4.59 -3.49
CA ARG A 90 0.72 5.91 -4.05
C ARG A 90 -0.35 6.44 -4.97
N THR A 91 -0.89 5.56 -5.81
CA THR A 91 -1.96 5.92 -6.76
C THR A 91 -3.22 6.33 -6.00
N LEU A 92 -3.62 5.57 -4.98
CA LEU A 92 -4.78 5.88 -4.15
C LEU A 92 -4.61 7.21 -3.40
N PHE A 93 -3.46 7.43 -2.77
CA PHE A 93 -3.18 8.68 -2.04
C PHE A 93 -3.11 9.90 -2.98
N ALA A 94 -2.71 9.73 -4.24
CA ALA A 94 -2.74 10.79 -5.25
C ALA A 94 -4.17 11.21 -5.65
N VAL A 95 -5.20 10.40 -5.37
CA VAL A 95 -6.60 10.73 -5.65
C VAL A 95 -7.17 11.68 -4.60
N ILE A 96 -6.66 11.68 -3.36
CA ILE A 96 -7.21 12.47 -2.26
C ILE A 96 -7.21 13.98 -2.58
N PRO A 97 -6.10 14.59 -3.05
CA PRO A 97 -6.12 16.01 -3.41
C PRO A 97 -7.07 16.33 -4.57
N LEU A 98 -7.33 15.36 -5.47
CA LEU A 98 -8.28 15.55 -6.56
C LEU A 98 -9.72 15.60 -6.05
N LEU A 99 -10.07 14.75 -5.07
CA LEU A 99 -11.39 14.78 -4.41
C LEU A 99 -11.61 16.07 -3.62
N GLN A 100 -10.57 16.56 -2.97
CA GLN A 100 -10.61 17.83 -2.24
C GLN A 100 -10.78 19.01 -3.19
N ALA A 101 -10.00 19.04 -4.28
CA ALA A 101 -10.07 20.09 -5.30
C ALA A 101 -11.41 20.10 -6.06
N SER A 102 -12.04 18.94 -6.26
CA SER A 102 -13.37 18.83 -6.86
C SER A 102 -14.52 19.12 -5.89
N GLY A 103 -14.22 19.38 -4.62
CA GLY A 103 -15.23 19.62 -3.57
C GLY A 103 -16.05 18.37 -3.21
N MET A 104 -15.54 17.17 -3.52
CA MET A 104 -16.22 15.91 -3.19
C MET A 104 -16.06 15.51 -1.71
N ILE A 105 -15.01 16.01 -1.06
CA ILE A 105 -14.79 15.87 0.39
C ILE A 105 -13.90 17.01 0.90
N SER A 106 -14.12 17.50 2.11
CA SER A 106 -13.20 18.46 2.74
C SER A 106 -11.95 17.76 3.29
N GLU A 107 -10.90 18.54 3.54
CA GLU A 107 -9.69 18.01 4.19
C GLU A 107 -10.00 17.50 5.60
N GLU A 108 -10.81 18.22 6.37
CA GLU A 108 -11.24 17.83 7.71
C GLU A 108 -12.06 16.54 7.69
N GLU A 109 -13.01 16.41 6.77
CA GLU A 109 -13.84 15.21 6.61
C GLU A 109 -12.97 13.98 6.29
N TRP A 110 -12.01 14.12 5.38
CA TRP A 110 -11.07 13.05 5.06
C TRP A 110 -10.20 12.67 6.27
N ASN A 111 -9.67 13.66 6.98
CA ASN A 111 -8.85 13.44 8.17
C ASN A 111 -9.63 12.70 9.26
N LEU A 112 -10.90 13.04 9.47
CA LEU A 112 -11.77 12.33 10.39
C LEU A 112 -12.04 10.87 9.97
N MET A 113 -12.02 10.56 8.68
CA MET A 113 -12.14 9.19 8.18
C MET A 113 -10.86 8.39 8.41
N ILE A 114 -9.69 8.95 8.09
CA ILE A 114 -8.42 8.22 8.11
C ILE A 114 -7.83 8.05 9.52
N GLN A 115 -8.17 8.94 10.46
CA GLN A 115 -7.72 8.84 11.85
C GLN A 115 -8.48 7.80 12.66
N LYS A 116 -9.58 7.26 12.15
CA LYS A 116 -10.32 6.18 12.83
C LYS A 116 -9.43 4.94 12.89
N PRO A 117 -9.14 4.42 14.09
CA PRO A 117 -8.40 3.18 14.21
C PRO A 117 -9.13 2.07 13.46
N GLN A 118 -8.39 1.32 12.67
CA GLN A 118 -8.86 0.11 12.01
C GLN A 118 -8.03 -1.05 12.53
N TRP A 119 -8.65 -2.22 12.65
CA TRP A 119 -8.01 -3.40 13.22
C TRP A 119 -7.94 -4.52 12.19
N ASP A 120 -6.86 -5.29 12.25
CA ASP A 120 -6.74 -6.52 11.51
C ASP A 120 -7.45 -7.69 12.20
N ASP A 121 -7.38 -8.86 11.57
CA ASP A 121 -7.93 -10.13 12.07
C ASP A 121 -7.35 -10.60 13.42
N ARG A 122 -6.24 -10.00 13.87
CA ARG A 122 -5.57 -10.27 15.15
C ARG A 122 -5.78 -9.17 16.18
N GLY A 123 -6.60 -8.16 15.88
CA GLY A 123 -6.86 -7.02 16.76
C GLY A 123 -5.72 -6.01 16.81
N GLU A 124 -4.75 -6.08 15.90
CA GLU A 124 -3.70 -5.07 15.79
C GLU A 124 -4.13 -3.90 14.91
N THR A 125 -3.67 -2.70 15.24
CA THR A 125 -4.01 -1.51 14.48
C THR A 125 -3.37 -1.51 13.10
N LEU A 126 -4.16 -1.21 12.07
CA LEU A 126 -3.71 -1.04 10.69
C LEU A 126 -3.06 0.32 10.48
N LEU A 127 -2.02 0.35 9.65
CA LEU A 127 -1.35 1.59 9.24
C LEU A 127 -2.14 2.22 8.10
N LEU A 128 -2.71 3.38 8.32
CA LEU A 128 -3.46 4.14 7.30
C LEU A 128 -2.77 5.44 6.91
N ASN A 129 -1.72 5.85 7.62
CA ASN A 129 -0.95 7.04 7.26
C ASN A 129 0.00 6.74 6.09
N HIS A 130 -0.03 7.58 5.05
CA HIS A 130 0.76 7.39 3.83
C HIS A 130 2.27 7.29 4.10
N ASP A 131 2.82 8.18 4.91
CA ASP A 131 4.26 8.23 5.20
C ASP A 131 4.71 7.01 6.01
N GLU A 132 3.89 6.56 6.95
CA GLU A 132 4.15 5.36 7.74
C GLU A 132 4.12 4.10 6.87
N ILE A 133 3.14 4.00 5.98
CA ILE A 133 3.03 2.92 5.00
C ILE A 133 4.25 2.91 4.07
N GLU A 134 4.63 4.05 3.49
CA GLU A 134 5.80 4.15 2.62
C GLU A 134 7.08 3.76 3.33
N ARG A 135 7.23 4.12 4.60
CA ARG A 135 8.37 3.74 5.42
C ARG A 135 8.40 2.23 5.62
N ALA A 136 7.30 1.64 6.05
CA ALA A 136 7.18 0.20 6.27
C ALA A 136 7.52 -0.61 4.99
N ILE A 137 6.97 -0.20 3.84
CA ILE A 137 7.26 -0.85 2.56
C ILE A 137 8.75 -0.68 2.18
N LYS A 138 9.31 0.51 2.35
CA LYS A 138 10.71 0.79 2.01
C LYS A 138 11.67 -0.04 2.86
N ASP A 139 11.34 -0.28 4.12
CA ASP A 139 12.15 -1.13 5.00
C ASP A 139 12.17 -2.57 4.49
N HIS A 140 11.06 -3.10 3.99
CA HIS A 140 11.00 -4.45 3.42
C HIS A 140 11.63 -4.58 2.02
N LEU A 141 11.61 -3.54 1.19
CA LEU A 141 12.20 -3.57 -0.16
C LEU A 141 13.73 -3.42 -0.19
N LYS A 142 14.34 -2.98 0.91
CA LYS A 142 15.79 -2.78 1.05
C LYS A 142 16.55 -4.03 1.52
N PHE A 143 15.84 -5.07 1.94
CA PHE A 143 16.40 -6.37 2.30
C PHE A 143 16.38 -7.32 1.11
#